data_AF-A0A534Q1T9-F1
#
_entry.id   AF-A0A534Q1T9-F1
#
_cell.length_a   1.000
_cell.length_b   1.000
_cell.length_c   1.000
_cell.angle_alpha   90.00
_cell.angle_beta   90.00
_cell.angle_gamma   90.00
#
_symmetry.space_group_name_H-M   'P 1'
#
loop_
_entity.id
_entity.type
_entity.pdbx_description
1 polymer ?
#
loop_
_entity_poly.entity_id
_entity_poly.type
_entity_poly.pdbx_seq_one_letter_code
_entity_poly.pdbx_strand_id
1 'polypeptide(L)'
;MRSIIGLLERGVSLRRIRRGADVVRTRFPEREPLSGLRAWPDASRLLVHREGAWMEPDGQLVLAFVCGTAAGAVETLASHRSDEEVFHAAREWFVRGSELDLERATWNEAAQCYRRAIDLDPTFADAHCNLGSLLFNRGRREDARRHFERTVEIAPRHVEGHLNLGTLDEEDGADERALWHYRQALESDPRFPDIHVSIALIYEKLELLRTARVHWRRYLQLEPAGSWSRVARQRLEDEA
;
A
#
# COMPACT_ATOMS: atom_id res chain seq x y z
N MET A 1 -32.38 21.74 22.92
CA MET A 1 -31.54 22.45 21.93
C MET A 1 -30.46 23.18 22.71
N ARG A 2 -29.19 22.73 22.69
CA ARG A 2 -28.13 23.31 23.55
C ARG A 2 -27.24 24.20 22.69
N SER A 3 -27.13 25.47 23.08
CA SER A 3 -26.40 26.52 22.36
C SER A 3 -24.88 26.31 22.46
N ILE A 4 -24.13 26.96 21.56
CA ILE A 4 -22.65 27.02 21.57
C ILE A 4 -22.11 27.41 22.95
N ILE A 5 -22.84 28.23 23.69
CA ILE A 5 -22.50 28.68 25.05
C ILE A 5 -22.34 27.47 26.00
N GLY A 6 -23.23 26.48 25.95
CA GLY A 6 -23.16 25.30 26.82
C GLY A 6 -22.03 24.32 26.47
N LEU A 7 -21.45 24.39 25.27
CA LEU A 7 -20.26 23.62 24.91
C LEU A 7 -18.97 24.28 25.44
N LEU A 8 -18.93 25.62 25.43
CA LEU A 8 -17.82 26.39 25.97
C LEU A 8 -17.72 26.24 27.49
N GLU A 9 -18.85 26.28 28.19
CA GLU A 9 -18.92 26.09 29.66
C GLU A 9 -18.39 24.72 30.12
N ARG A 10 -18.36 23.72 29.23
CA ARG A 10 -17.87 22.35 29.53
C ARG A 10 -16.44 22.10 29.03
N GLY A 11 -15.72 23.16 28.64
CA GLY A 11 -14.30 23.08 28.28
C GLY A 11 -14.02 22.65 26.83
N VAL A 12 -15.04 22.60 25.96
CA VAL A 12 -14.80 22.31 24.53
C VAL A 12 -14.22 23.56 23.87
N SER A 13 -13.02 23.44 23.30
CA SER A 13 -12.33 24.60 22.70
C SER A 13 -13.00 25.08 21.41
N LEU A 14 -13.03 26.40 21.20
CA LEU A 14 -13.55 27.04 19.98
C LEU A 14 -12.91 26.49 18.70
N ARG A 15 -11.61 26.16 18.74
CA ARG A 15 -10.87 25.57 17.63
C ARG A 15 -11.43 24.20 17.23
N ARG A 16 -11.86 23.39 18.21
CA ARG A 16 -12.49 22.08 17.98
C ARG A 16 -13.92 22.22 17.48
N ILE A 17 -14.71 23.14 18.04
CA ILE A 17 -16.06 23.44 17.55
C ILE A 17 -16.02 23.85 16.07
N ARG A 18 -15.05 24.70 15.70
CA ARG A 18 -14.85 25.16 14.32
C ARG A 18 -14.46 24.01 13.38
N ARG A 19 -13.50 23.15 13.78
CA ARG A 19 -13.12 21.97 12.98
C ARG A 19 -14.32 21.04 12.74
N GLY A 20 -15.14 20.79 13.76
CA GLY A 20 -16.36 19.99 13.62
C GLY A 20 -17.36 20.62 12.64
N ALA A 21 -17.58 21.94 12.74
CA ALA A 21 -18.43 22.67 11.81
C ALA A 21 -17.89 22.66 10.36
N ASP A 22 -16.57 22.70 10.18
CA ASP A 22 -15.95 22.68 8.86
C ASP A 22 -16.08 21.29 8.19
N VAL A 23 -15.94 20.19 8.94
CA VAL A 23 -16.20 18.82 8.43
C VAL A 23 -17.65 18.70 7.96
N VAL A 24 -18.59 19.17 8.78
CA VAL A 24 -20.02 19.16 8.44
C VAL A 24 -20.30 20.02 7.20
N ARG A 25 -19.74 21.24 7.12
CA ARG A 25 -19.93 22.14 5.97
C ARG A 25 -19.34 21.59 4.67
N THR A 26 -18.21 20.91 4.74
CA THR A 26 -17.54 20.32 3.57
C THR A 26 -18.35 19.17 2.99
N ARG A 27 -18.95 18.36 3.87
CA ARG A 27 -19.63 17.11 3.47
C ARG A 27 -21.12 17.29 3.21
N PHE A 28 -21.72 18.34 3.77
CA PHE A 28 -23.11 18.72 3.53
C PHE A 28 -23.18 20.15 2.98
N PRO A 29 -22.70 20.40 1.74
CA PRO A 29 -22.49 21.74 1.21
C PRO A 29 -23.77 22.53 0.94
N GLU A 30 -24.94 21.89 0.67
CA GLU A 30 -26.28 22.51 0.80
C GLU A 30 -27.43 21.55 0.42
N ARG A 31 -28.55 21.61 1.19
CA ARG A 31 -29.95 21.82 0.71
C ARG A 31 -31.02 21.76 1.80
N GLU A 32 -30.71 21.24 2.99
CA GLU A 32 -31.60 21.34 4.16
C GLU A 32 -30.81 21.71 5.43
N PRO A 33 -31.33 22.61 6.29
CA PRO A 33 -30.68 22.94 7.54
C PRO A 33 -30.67 21.72 8.48
N LEU A 34 -29.52 21.42 9.06
CA LEU A 34 -29.41 20.43 10.13
C LEU A 34 -30.31 20.85 11.29
N SER A 35 -31.16 19.93 11.76
CA SER A 35 -32.11 20.19 12.84
C SER A 35 -31.51 19.94 14.24
N GLY A 36 -30.28 19.39 14.30
CA GLY A 36 -29.56 19.19 15.55
C GLY A 36 -28.12 18.71 15.33
N LEU A 37 -27.26 19.01 16.31
CA LEU A 37 -25.87 18.52 16.40
C LEU A 37 -25.64 18.00 17.82
N ARG A 38 -25.04 16.81 17.95
CA ARG A 38 -24.55 16.26 19.22
C ARG A 38 -23.05 16.06 19.12
N ALA A 39 -22.34 16.41 20.18
CA ALA A 39 -20.91 16.20 20.32
C ALA A 39 -20.65 15.55 21.68
N TRP A 40 -19.70 14.62 21.72
CA TRP A 40 -19.23 14.10 23.01
C TRP A 40 -18.36 15.13 23.73
N PRO A 41 -18.25 15.07 25.08
CA PRO A 41 -17.46 16.03 25.86
C PRO A 41 -15.98 16.08 25.47
N ASP A 42 -15.42 14.96 25.05
CA ASP A 42 -14.04 14.85 24.53
C ASP A 42 -13.91 15.21 23.04
N ALA A 43 -15.04 15.50 22.38
CA ALA A 43 -15.17 15.77 20.96
C ALA A 43 -14.67 14.62 20.06
N SER A 44 -14.65 13.37 20.55
CA SER A 44 -14.29 12.19 19.76
C SER A 44 -15.32 11.85 18.69
N ARG A 45 -16.59 12.21 18.91
CA ARG A 45 -17.72 11.90 18.03
C ARG A 45 -18.66 13.09 17.83
N LEU A 46 -19.16 13.23 16.61
CA LEU A 46 -20.07 14.29 16.18
C LEU A 46 -21.25 13.65 15.43
N LEU A 47 -22.46 13.84 15.92
CA LEU A 47 -23.68 13.37 15.25
C LEU A 47 -24.49 14.54 14.72
N VAL A 48 -24.99 14.40 13.51
CA VAL A 48 -25.90 15.35 12.86
C VAL A 48 -27.31 14.77 12.83
N HIS A 49 -28.33 15.62 13.01
CA HIS A 49 -29.73 15.23 12.90
C HIS A 49 -30.34 15.76 11.61
N ARG A 50 -30.81 14.83 10.77
CA ARG A 50 -31.35 15.11 9.44
C ARG A 50 -32.44 14.09 9.10
N GLU A 51 -33.49 14.54 8.41
CA GLU A 51 -34.59 13.67 7.96
C GLU A 51 -35.21 12.80 9.08
N GLY A 52 -35.23 13.33 10.31
CA GLY A 52 -35.78 12.65 11.48
C GLY A 52 -34.87 11.61 12.15
N ALA A 53 -33.61 11.48 11.71
CA ALA A 53 -32.65 10.53 12.27
C ALA A 53 -31.34 11.21 12.72
N TRP A 54 -30.68 10.62 13.73
CA TRP A 54 -29.30 10.95 14.07
C TRP A 54 -28.35 10.13 13.20
N MET A 55 -27.29 10.76 12.73
CA MET A 55 -26.34 10.16 11.79
C MET A 55 -24.91 10.62 12.11
N GLU A 56 -23.93 9.78 11.80
CA GLU A 56 -22.52 10.18 11.73
C GLU A 56 -22.29 11.07 10.48
N PRO A 57 -21.20 11.87 10.44
CA PRO A 57 -20.94 12.80 9.35
C PRO A 57 -20.61 12.10 8.02
N ASP A 58 -20.28 10.81 8.06
CA ASP A 58 -20.06 9.96 6.90
C ASP A 58 -21.36 9.45 6.26
N GLY A 59 -22.51 9.69 6.89
CA GLY A 59 -23.84 9.32 6.41
C GLY A 59 -24.41 8.06 7.06
N GLN A 60 -23.71 7.44 8.01
CA GLN A 60 -24.22 6.26 8.70
C GLN A 60 -25.32 6.64 9.70
N LEU A 61 -26.43 5.92 9.67
CA LEU A 61 -27.55 6.12 10.58
C LEU A 61 -27.23 5.59 11.98
N VAL A 62 -27.50 6.41 13.00
CA VAL A 62 -27.26 6.08 14.41
C VAL A 62 -28.59 5.83 15.11
N LEU A 63 -28.79 4.59 15.52
CA LEU A 63 -29.93 4.21 16.35
C LEU A 63 -29.68 4.67 17.79
N ALA A 64 -30.44 5.68 18.23
CA ALA A 64 -30.39 6.18 19.59
C ALA A 64 -31.35 5.38 20.48
N PHE A 65 -30.82 4.47 21.29
CA PHE A 65 -31.61 3.74 22.28
C PHE A 65 -31.68 4.55 23.59
N VAL A 66 -32.87 4.65 24.18
CA VAL A 66 -33.02 5.11 25.57
C VAL A 66 -32.66 3.93 26.46
N CYS A 67 -31.39 3.84 26.83
CA CYS A 67 -30.92 2.80 27.72
C CYS A 67 -31.34 3.15 29.17
N GLY A 68 -32.29 2.41 29.74
CA GLY A 68 -32.31 2.21 31.19
C GLY A 68 -31.04 1.49 31.65
N THR A 69 -30.79 1.36 32.95
CA THR A 69 -29.57 0.76 33.50
C THR A 69 -29.32 -0.66 32.97
N ALA A 70 -28.62 -0.76 31.84
CA ALA A 70 -28.14 -1.99 31.24
C ALA A 70 -26.63 -1.86 31.03
N ALA A 71 -25.90 -1.74 32.15
CA ALA A 71 -24.45 -1.76 32.16
C ALA A 71 -23.86 -3.15 31.79
N GLY A 72 -24.71 -4.18 31.57
CA GLY A 72 -24.29 -5.56 31.33
C GLY A 72 -24.80 -6.22 30.04
N ALA A 73 -25.46 -5.47 29.15
CA ALA A 73 -26.03 -6.04 27.90
C ALA A 73 -25.49 -5.37 26.62
N VAL A 74 -24.47 -4.51 26.75
CA VAL A 74 -23.77 -3.94 25.59
C VAL A 74 -22.66 -4.91 25.18
N GLU A 75 -22.95 -5.82 24.26
CA GLU A 75 -21.92 -6.52 23.51
C GLU A 75 -21.46 -5.63 22.35
N THR A 76 -20.17 -5.30 22.33
CA THR A 76 -19.52 -4.66 21.18
C THR A 76 -19.41 -5.69 20.06
N LEU A 77 -20.38 -5.70 19.14
CA LEU A 77 -20.27 -6.48 17.90
C LEU A 77 -19.20 -5.83 17.01
N ALA A 78 -18.04 -6.49 16.98
CA ALA A 78 -16.79 -6.08 16.34
C ALA A 78 -16.13 -4.85 16.98
N SER A 79 -15.12 -5.10 17.81
CA SER A 79 -14.10 -4.09 18.09
C SER A 79 -13.47 -3.70 16.74
N HIS A 80 -13.57 -2.43 16.34
CA HIS A 80 -12.69 -1.90 15.32
C HIS A 80 -11.26 -2.16 15.80
N ARG A 81 -10.56 -3.09 15.12
CA ARG A 81 -9.12 -3.25 15.32
C ARG A 81 -8.48 -1.93 14.95
N SER A 82 -7.56 -1.46 15.78
CA SER A 82 -6.72 -0.32 15.43
C SER A 82 -5.94 -0.62 14.15
N ASP A 83 -5.57 0.42 13.41
CA ASP A 83 -4.76 0.28 12.19
C ASP A 83 -3.45 -0.50 12.47
N GLU A 84 -2.91 -0.36 13.68
CA GLU A 84 -1.74 -1.09 14.15
C GLU A 84 -2.01 -2.59 14.33
N GLU A 85 -3.13 -2.98 14.94
CA GLU A 85 -3.54 -4.39 15.07
C GLU A 85 -3.86 -5.03 13.70
N VAL A 86 -4.44 -4.26 12.78
CA VAL A 86 -4.68 -4.72 11.40
C VAL A 86 -3.36 -4.96 10.68
N PHE A 87 -2.44 -4.00 10.73
CA PHE A 87 -1.12 -4.11 10.12
C PHE A 87 -0.33 -5.30 10.69
N HIS A 88 -0.31 -5.48 12.02
CA HIS A 88 0.35 -6.62 12.64
C HIS A 88 -0.25 -7.96 12.20
N ALA A 89 -1.57 -8.08 12.16
CA ALA A 89 -2.23 -9.30 11.70
C ALA A 89 -1.92 -9.57 10.21
N ALA A 90 -1.92 -8.54 9.37
CA ALA A 90 -1.55 -8.67 7.96
C ALA A 90 -0.07 -9.11 7.80
N ARG A 91 0.82 -8.57 8.65
CA ARG A 91 2.25 -8.93 8.66
C ARG A 91 2.48 -10.39 9.06
N GLU A 92 1.73 -10.92 10.02
CA GLU A 92 1.82 -12.34 10.39
C GLU A 92 1.52 -13.25 9.19
N TRP A 93 0.46 -12.94 8.44
CA TRP A 93 0.14 -13.66 7.21
C TRP A 93 1.19 -13.48 6.13
N PHE A 94 1.73 -12.27 5.97
CA PHE A 94 2.81 -12.00 5.02
C PHE A 94 4.05 -12.86 5.32
N VAL A 95 4.54 -12.84 6.56
CA VAL A 95 5.72 -13.60 6.97
C VAL A 95 5.53 -15.10 6.72
N ARG A 96 4.37 -15.65 7.09
CA ARG A 96 4.03 -17.05 6.78
C ARG A 96 4.02 -17.32 5.27
N GLY A 97 3.51 -16.38 4.48
CA GLY A 97 3.52 -16.47 3.02
C GLY A 97 4.94 -16.57 2.46
N SER A 98 5.87 -15.77 3.00
CA SER A 98 7.28 -15.74 2.59
C SER A 98 8.06 -16.98 3.01
N GLU A 99 7.69 -17.62 4.12
CA GLU A 99 8.27 -18.93 4.47
C GLU A 99 7.83 -20.03 3.49
N LEU A 100 6.60 -19.93 2.98
CA LEU A 100 6.00 -20.93 2.10
C LEU A 100 6.32 -20.73 0.61
N ASP A 101 6.79 -19.57 0.17
CA ASP A 101 7.09 -19.34 -1.25
C ASP A 101 8.47 -19.81 -1.70
N LEU A 102 9.29 -20.31 -0.76
CA LEU A 102 10.61 -20.89 -1.02
C LEU A 102 10.54 -22.15 -1.89
N GLU A 103 9.45 -22.93 -1.79
CA GLU A 103 9.28 -24.20 -2.50
C GLU A 103 8.06 -24.19 -3.41
N ARG A 104 8.21 -24.71 -4.64
CA ARG A 104 7.11 -24.77 -5.62
C ARG A 104 5.89 -25.53 -5.11
N ALA A 105 6.10 -26.53 -4.25
CA ALA A 105 5.04 -27.35 -3.69
C ALA A 105 4.06 -26.54 -2.83
N THR A 106 4.57 -25.52 -2.11
CA THR A 106 3.82 -24.72 -1.14
C THR A 106 3.36 -23.36 -1.68
N TRP A 107 3.65 -23.04 -2.95
CA TRP A 107 3.23 -21.77 -3.58
C TRP A 107 1.71 -21.50 -3.52
N ASN A 108 0.87 -22.54 -3.49
CA ASN A 108 -0.57 -22.37 -3.36
C ASN A 108 -0.97 -21.83 -1.98
N GLU A 109 -0.27 -22.27 -0.94
CA GLU A 109 -0.49 -21.88 0.44
C GLU A 109 0.10 -20.49 0.68
N ALA A 110 1.29 -20.22 0.12
CA ALA A 110 1.89 -18.88 0.12
C ALA A 110 0.96 -17.83 -0.50
N ALA A 111 0.40 -18.12 -1.68
CA ALA A 111 -0.55 -17.22 -2.34
C ALA A 111 -1.82 -16.97 -1.50
N GLN A 112 -2.29 -17.97 -0.74
CA GLN A 112 -3.41 -17.80 0.18
C GLN A 112 -3.02 -16.89 1.36
N CYS A 113 -1.82 -17.07 1.92
CA CYS A 113 -1.32 -16.22 3.00
C CYS A 113 -1.20 -14.76 2.55
N TYR A 114 -0.63 -14.51 1.37
CA TYR A 114 -0.56 -13.14 0.82
C TYR A 114 -1.93 -12.53 0.55
N ARG A 115 -2.90 -13.31 0.04
CA ARG A 115 -4.29 -12.84 -0.09
C ARG A 115 -4.89 -12.46 1.26
N ARG A 116 -4.67 -13.26 2.31
CA ARG A 116 -5.14 -12.93 3.66
C ARG A 116 -4.47 -11.67 4.21
N ALA A 117 -3.19 -11.45 3.94
CA ALA A 117 -2.52 -10.21 4.30
C ALA A 117 -3.17 -9.00 3.59
N ILE A 118 -3.44 -9.11 2.29
CA ILE A 118 -4.10 -8.06 1.48
C ILE A 118 -5.56 -7.83 1.92
N ASP A 119 -6.30 -8.88 2.25
CA ASP A 119 -7.70 -8.77 2.73
C ASP A 119 -7.77 -8.01 4.06
N LEU A 120 -6.75 -8.15 4.91
CA LEU A 120 -6.63 -7.42 6.17
C LEU A 120 -6.14 -5.99 5.96
N ASP A 121 -5.06 -5.82 5.20
CA ASP A 121 -4.48 -4.54 4.85
C ASP A 121 -4.29 -4.41 3.33
N PRO A 122 -5.27 -3.79 2.62
CA PRO A 122 -5.19 -3.55 1.19
C PRO A 122 -4.09 -2.58 0.75
N THR A 123 -3.36 -2.00 1.71
CA THR A 123 -2.21 -1.10 1.49
C THR A 123 -0.87 -1.78 1.82
N PHE A 124 -0.86 -3.11 2.03
CA PHE A 124 0.38 -3.85 2.23
C PHE A 124 1.09 -4.11 0.89
N ALA A 125 1.95 -3.17 0.49
CA ALA A 125 2.65 -3.20 -0.80
C ALA A 125 3.46 -4.49 -1.04
N ASP A 126 4.21 -4.97 -0.03
CA ASP A 126 5.04 -6.17 -0.14
C ASP A 126 4.20 -7.43 -0.40
N ALA A 127 3.02 -7.54 0.22
CA ALA A 127 2.12 -8.67 0.01
C ALA A 127 1.55 -8.67 -1.43
N HIS A 128 1.23 -7.49 -1.98
CA HIS A 128 0.90 -7.36 -3.39
C HIS A 128 2.07 -7.78 -4.28
N CYS A 129 3.29 -7.35 -3.96
CA CYS A 129 4.49 -7.66 -4.74
C CYS A 129 4.74 -9.18 -4.77
N ASN A 130 4.77 -9.83 -3.62
CA ASN A 130 5.07 -11.26 -3.54
C ASN A 130 3.96 -12.13 -4.15
N LEU A 131 2.69 -11.74 -4.01
CA LEU A 131 1.60 -12.40 -4.73
C LEU A 131 1.76 -12.23 -6.25
N GLY A 132 2.12 -11.04 -6.71
CA GLY A 132 2.44 -10.78 -8.12
C GLY A 132 3.55 -11.71 -8.63
N SER A 133 4.65 -11.86 -7.88
CA SER A 133 5.77 -12.74 -8.22
C SER A 133 5.35 -14.21 -8.35
N LEU A 134 4.53 -14.71 -7.42
CA LEU A 134 3.99 -16.07 -7.51
C LEU A 134 3.08 -16.27 -8.73
N LEU A 135 2.28 -15.27 -9.07
CA LEU A 135 1.41 -15.29 -10.25
C LEU A 135 2.22 -15.27 -11.55
N PHE A 136 3.26 -14.44 -11.60
CA PHE A 136 4.20 -14.37 -12.70
C PHE A 136 4.87 -15.73 -12.95
N ASN A 137 5.40 -16.36 -11.90
CA ASN A 137 6.02 -17.67 -11.95
C ASN A 137 5.08 -18.82 -12.38
N ARG A 138 3.76 -18.57 -12.37
CA ARG A 138 2.72 -19.49 -12.85
C ARG A 138 2.20 -19.14 -14.24
N GLY A 139 2.79 -18.16 -14.90
CA GLY A 139 2.38 -17.69 -16.23
C GLY A 139 1.12 -16.84 -16.22
N ARG A 140 0.61 -16.40 -15.06
CA ARG A 140 -0.54 -15.48 -14.95
C ARG A 140 -0.05 -14.03 -15.01
N ARG A 141 0.49 -13.64 -16.17
CA ARG A 141 1.18 -12.36 -16.38
C ARG A 141 0.29 -11.14 -16.13
N GLU A 142 -0.94 -11.13 -16.63
CA GLU A 142 -1.85 -9.99 -16.50
C GLU A 142 -2.24 -9.76 -15.04
N ASP A 143 -2.44 -10.81 -14.27
CA ASP A 143 -2.72 -10.69 -12.85
C ASP A 143 -1.50 -10.23 -12.06
N ALA A 144 -0.32 -10.75 -12.41
CA ALA A 144 0.94 -10.30 -11.83
C ALA A 144 1.15 -8.80 -12.06
N ARG A 145 0.93 -8.32 -13.29
CA ARG A 145 1.00 -6.90 -13.66
C ARG A 145 0.10 -6.04 -12.77
N ARG A 146 -1.17 -6.41 -12.59
CA ARG A 146 -2.11 -5.68 -11.71
C ARG A 146 -1.60 -5.59 -10.27
N HIS A 147 -1.03 -6.67 -9.76
CA HIS A 147 -0.47 -6.68 -8.41
C HIS A 147 0.77 -5.79 -8.29
N PHE A 148 1.69 -5.81 -9.26
CA PHE A 148 2.86 -4.94 -9.24
C PHE A 148 2.52 -3.46 -9.47
N GLU A 149 1.56 -3.15 -10.35
CA GLU A 149 1.01 -1.80 -10.51
C GLU A 149 0.44 -1.31 -9.18
N ARG A 150 -0.33 -2.15 -8.49
CA ARG A 150 -0.86 -1.82 -7.17
C ARG A 150 0.25 -1.60 -6.12
N THR A 151 1.32 -2.39 -6.15
CA THR A 151 2.49 -2.20 -5.28
C THR A 151 3.08 -0.81 -5.45
N VAL A 152 3.33 -0.35 -6.68
CA VAL A 152 3.94 0.97 -6.94
C VAL A 152 2.97 2.14 -6.77
N GLU A 153 1.66 1.91 -6.90
CA GLU A 153 0.64 2.90 -6.51
C GLU A 153 0.64 3.16 -4.99
N ILE A 154 0.73 2.09 -4.20
CA ILE A 154 0.77 2.16 -2.73
C ILE A 154 2.11 2.71 -2.26
N ALA A 155 3.21 2.19 -2.81
CA ALA A 155 4.58 2.53 -2.45
C ALA A 155 5.37 2.94 -3.71
N PRO A 156 5.33 4.22 -4.11
CA PRO A 156 5.99 4.71 -5.34
C PRO A 156 7.52 4.60 -5.38
N ARG A 157 8.16 4.15 -4.30
CA ARG A 157 9.61 3.91 -4.21
C ARG A 157 9.95 2.45 -3.96
N HIS A 158 8.99 1.54 -4.17
CA HIS A 158 9.20 0.12 -3.96
C HIS A 158 10.10 -0.45 -5.05
N VAL A 159 11.30 -0.88 -4.66
CA VAL A 159 12.36 -1.33 -5.58
C VAL A 159 11.93 -2.56 -6.37
N GLU A 160 11.49 -3.62 -5.69
CA GLU A 160 11.09 -4.87 -6.33
C GLU A 160 9.82 -4.72 -7.18
N GLY A 161 8.84 -3.92 -6.75
CA GLY A 161 7.65 -3.63 -7.55
C GLY A 161 8.00 -2.99 -8.90
N HIS A 162 8.92 -2.02 -8.91
CA HIS A 162 9.44 -1.44 -10.14
C HIS A 162 10.28 -2.42 -10.96
N LEU A 163 11.16 -3.22 -10.33
CA LEU A 163 11.91 -4.26 -11.05
C LEU A 163 10.97 -5.24 -11.75
N ASN A 164 9.93 -5.72 -11.07
CA ASN A 164 8.98 -6.68 -11.62
C ASN A 164 8.15 -6.10 -12.78
N LEU A 165 7.72 -4.84 -12.69
CA LEU A 165 7.08 -4.17 -13.83
C LEU A 165 8.04 -3.97 -15.00
N GLY A 166 9.30 -3.64 -14.72
CA GLY A 166 10.33 -3.51 -15.73
C GLY A 166 10.56 -4.84 -16.47
N THR A 167 10.62 -5.95 -15.75
CA THR A 167 10.74 -7.29 -16.32
C THR A 167 9.55 -7.63 -17.22
N LEU A 168 8.33 -7.34 -16.79
CA LEU A 168 7.14 -7.56 -17.61
C LEU A 168 7.14 -6.71 -18.88
N ASP A 169 7.52 -5.43 -18.77
CA ASP A 169 7.62 -4.54 -19.92
C ASP A 169 8.72 -4.97 -20.89
N GLU A 170 9.84 -5.52 -20.39
CA GLU A 170 10.90 -6.12 -21.20
C GLU A 170 10.42 -7.36 -21.96
N GLU A 171 9.67 -8.26 -21.29
CA GLU A 171 9.07 -9.44 -21.92
C GLU A 171 8.04 -9.06 -23.01
N ASP A 172 7.33 -7.95 -22.80
CA ASP A 172 6.40 -7.37 -23.78
C ASP A 172 7.12 -6.61 -24.92
N GLY A 173 8.46 -6.50 -24.87
CA GLY A 173 9.28 -5.79 -25.85
C GLY A 173 9.24 -4.26 -25.72
N ALA A 174 8.67 -3.74 -24.63
CA ALA A 174 8.55 -2.31 -24.34
C ALA A 174 9.79 -1.78 -23.59
N ASP A 175 10.95 -1.84 -24.23
CA ASP A 175 12.26 -1.55 -23.62
C ASP A 175 12.35 -0.15 -22.96
N GLU A 176 11.71 0.86 -23.56
CA GLU A 176 11.68 2.21 -22.98
C GLU A 176 10.94 2.28 -21.65
N ARG A 177 9.82 1.54 -21.55
CA ARG A 177 9.04 1.46 -20.30
C ARG A 177 9.77 0.63 -19.26
N ALA A 178 10.41 -0.46 -19.68
CA ALA A 178 11.26 -1.25 -18.80
C ALA A 178 12.38 -0.39 -18.18
N LEU A 179 13.09 0.38 -19.01
CA LEU A 179 14.11 1.33 -18.54
C LEU A 179 13.55 2.41 -17.62
N TRP A 180 12.32 2.88 -17.86
CA TRP A 180 11.67 3.82 -16.95
C TRP A 180 11.51 3.22 -15.55
N HIS A 181 10.93 2.02 -15.46
CA HIS A 181 10.76 1.32 -14.20
C HIS A 181 12.09 1.00 -13.50
N TYR A 182 13.08 0.48 -14.24
CA TYR A 182 14.40 0.20 -13.67
C TYR A 182 15.10 1.48 -13.16
N ARG A 183 14.88 2.64 -13.78
CA ARG A 183 15.38 3.93 -13.27
C ARG A 183 14.68 4.34 -11.99
N GLN A 184 13.37 4.15 -11.86
CA GLN A 184 12.64 4.41 -10.61
C GLN A 184 13.13 3.52 -9.47
N ALA A 185 13.39 2.24 -9.75
CA ALA A 185 14.04 1.34 -8.80
C ALA A 185 15.44 1.84 -8.42
N LEU A 186 16.25 2.25 -9.41
CA LEU A 186 17.63 2.71 -9.20
C LEU A 186 17.69 4.00 -8.36
N GLU A 187 16.76 4.92 -8.58
CA GLU A 187 16.61 6.15 -7.80
C GLU A 187 16.27 5.84 -6.33
N SER A 188 15.53 4.75 -6.09
CA SER A 188 15.11 4.32 -4.76
C SER A 188 16.23 3.59 -4.02
N ASP A 189 16.94 2.66 -4.68
CA ASP A 189 18.13 2.01 -4.14
C ASP A 189 19.24 1.84 -5.20
N PRO A 190 20.23 2.77 -5.25
CA PRO A 190 21.38 2.69 -6.15
C PRO A 190 22.40 1.58 -5.82
N ARG A 191 22.16 0.79 -4.78
CA ARG A 191 23.03 -0.30 -4.34
C ARG A 191 22.41 -1.67 -4.56
N PHE A 192 21.19 -1.75 -5.07
CA PHE A 192 20.55 -3.01 -5.41
C PHE A 192 21.17 -3.58 -6.71
N PRO A 193 21.91 -4.69 -6.65
CA PRO A 193 22.73 -5.17 -7.77
C PRO A 193 21.91 -5.53 -9.01
N ASP A 194 20.75 -6.16 -8.83
CA ASP A 194 19.92 -6.67 -9.93
C ASP A 194 19.43 -5.55 -10.86
N ILE A 195 19.22 -4.33 -10.35
CA ILE A 195 18.82 -3.19 -11.16
C ILE A 195 19.90 -2.88 -12.21
N HIS A 196 21.18 -2.96 -11.82
CA HIS A 196 22.27 -2.74 -12.75
C HIS A 196 22.35 -3.85 -13.80
N VAL A 197 22.09 -5.09 -13.43
CA VAL A 197 22.02 -6.22 -14.38
C VAL A 197 20.90 -5.96 -15.40
N SER A 198 19.68 -5.68 -14.94
CA SER A 198 18.52 -5.46 -15.81
C SER A 198 18.75 -4.30 -16.79
N ILE A 199 19.29 -3.17 -16.32
CA ILE A 199 19.59 -2.03 -17.21
C ILE A 199 20.72 -2.38 -18.20
N ALA A 200 21.75 -3.11 -17.76
CA ALA A 200 22.84 -3.52 -18.65
C ALA A 200 22.35 -4.40 -19.79
N LEU A 201 21.48 -5.38 -19.49
CA LEU A 201 20.90 -6.29 -20.48
C LEU A 201 20.06 -5.54 -21.53
N ILE A 202 19.24 -4.58 -21.12
CA ILE A 202 18.50 -3.73 -22.07
C ILE A 202 19.47 -2.93 -22.96
N TYR A 203 20.51 -2.30 -22.39
CA TYR A 203 21.46 -1.56 -23.21
C TYR A 203 22.29 -2.45 -24.15
N GLU A 204 22.57 -3.71 -23.79
CA GLU A 204 23.16 -4.69 -24.71
C GLU A 204 22.22 -5.03 -25.86
N LYS A 205 20.93 -5.27 -25.57
CA LYS A 205 19.89 -5.51 -26.58
C LYS A 205 19.78 -4.36 -27.57
N LEU A 206 19.97 -3.13 -27.11
CA LEU A 206 19.96 -1.91 -27.92
C LEU A 206 21.33 -1.58 -28.58
N GLU A 207 22.32 -2.47 -28.48
CA GLU A 207 23.69 -2.28 -28.98
C GLU A 207 24.45 -1.06 -28.40
N LEU A 208 23.98 -0.54 -27.27
CA LEU A 208 24.58 0.58 -26.52
C LEU A 208 25.63 0.06 -25.53
N LEU A 209 26.62 -0.68 -26.04
CA LEU A 209 27.59 -1.44 -25.24
C LEU A 209 28.37 -0.60 -24.23
N ARG A 210 28.73 0.64 -24.59
CA ARG A 210 29.43 1.55 -23.67
C ARG A 210 28.60 1.86 -22.42
N THR A 211 27.29 2.06 -22.60
CA THR A 211 26.38 2.35 -21.48
C THR A 211 26.13 1.08 -20.65
N ALA A 212 25.93 -0.08 -21.29
CA ALA A 212 25.80 -1.36 -20.61
C ALA A 212 26.98 -1.65 -19.66
N ARG A 213 28.22 -1.40 -20.13
CA ARG A 213 29.44 -1.61 -19.34
C ARG A 213 29.51 -0.77 -18.06
N VAL A 214 28.94 0.44 -18.04
CA VAL A 214 28.87 1.26 -16.81
C VAL A 214 28.09 0.50 -15.73
N HIS A 215 26.98 -0.13 -16.12
CA HIS A 215 26.15 -0.90 -15.21
C HIS A 215 26.81 -2.25 -14.83
N TRP A 216 27.49 -2.94 -15.74
CA TRP A 216 28.25 -4.14 -15.40
C TRP A 216 29.39 -3.89 -14.41
N ARG A 217 30.15 -2.80 -14.58
CA ARG A 217 31.18 -2.40 -13.60
C ARG A 217 30.54 -2.13 -12.24
N ARG A 218 29.39 -1.45 -12.23
CA ARG A 218 28.69 -1.13 -10.99
C ARG A 218 28.15 -2.38 -10.30
N TYR A 219 27.58 -3.32 -11.04
CA TYR A 219 27.18 -4.62 -10.52
C TYR A 219 28.36 -5.33 -9.85
N LEU A 220 29.52 -5.45 -10.52
CA LEU A 220 30.70 -6.11 -9.95
C LEU A 220 31.28 -5.41 -8.72
N GLN A 221 31.13 -4.09 -8.58
CA GLN A 221 31.52 -3.38 -7.37
C GLN A 221 30.63 -3.74 -6.18
N LEU A 222 29.34 -3.97 -6.42
CA LEU A 222 28.36 -4.32 -5.40
C LEU A 222 28.42 -5.82 -5.06
N GLU A 223 28.52 -6.67 -6.09
CA GLU A 223 28.58 -8.13 -5.99
C GLU A 223 29.71 -8.72 -6.84
N PRO A 224 30.95 -8.76 -6.31
CA PRO A 224 32.07 -9.37 -7.01
C PRO A 224 31.92 -10.90 -7.22
N ALA A 225 31.10 -11.56 -6.40
CA ALA A 225 30.90 -13.01 -6.40
C ALA A 225 29.43 -13.45 -6.55
N GLY A 226 28.58 -12.57 -7.08
CA GLY A 226 27.18 -12.87 -7.37
C GLY A 226 26.99 -13.70 -8.65
N SER A 227 25.73 -14.08 -8.90
CA SER A 227 25.34 -14.98 -10.00
C SER A 227 25.76 -14.47 -11.39
N TRP A 228 25.81 -13.16 -11.58
CA TRP A 228 26.18 -12.53 -12.85
C TRP A 228 27.66 -12.16 -12.95
N SER A 229 28.48 -12.36 -11.92
CA SER A 229 29.86 -11.83 -11.90
C SER A 229 30.75 -12.43 -12.99
N ARG A 230 30.53 -13.68 -13.40
CA ARG A 230 31.27 -14.29 -14.52
C ARG A 230 30.94 -13.60 -15.86
N VAL A 231 29.65 -13.38 -16.12
CA VAL A 231 29.19 -12.69 -17.33
C VAL A 231 29.68 -11.25 -17.33
N ALA A 232 29.52 -10.54 -16.22
CA ALA A 232 29.96 -9.16 -16.09
C ALA A 232 31.47 -8.99 -16.34
N ARG A 233 32.33 -9.91 -15.87
CA ARG A 233 33.77 -9.87 -16.17
C ARG A 233 34.05 -10.03 -17.67
N GLN A 234 33.45 -11.05 -18.30
CA GLN A 234 33.61 -11.29 -19.74
C GLN A 234 33.21 -10.05 -20.57
N ARG A 235 32.07 -9.41 -20.26
CA ARG A 235 31.60 -8.20 -20.95
C ARG A 235 32.54 -6.99 -20.84
N LEU A 236 33.40 -6.99 -19.83
CA LEU A 236 34.39 -5.95 -19.57
C LEU A 236 35.78 -6.30 -20.13
N GLU A 237 36.05 -7.57 -20.42
CA GLU A 237 37.30 -8.05 -21.01
C GLU A 237 37.34 -7.87 -22.53
N ASP A 238 36.18 -7.89 -23.21
CA ASP A 238 36.04 -7.69 -24.67
C ASP A 238 36.44 -6.27 -25.18
N GLU A 239 37.27 -5.55 -24.44
CA GLU A 239 37.78 -4.20 -24.71
C GLU A 239 39.32 -4.10 -24.63
N ALA A 240 40.02 -5.20 -24.29
CA ALA A 240 41.49 -5.30 -24.27
C ALA A 240 42.05 -5.91 -25.55
#